data_AF-A0AAN8XN86-F1
#
_entry.id   AF-A0AAN8XN86-F1
#
_cell.length_a   1.000
_cell.length_b   1.000
_cell.length_c   1.000
_cell.angle_alpha   90.00
_cell.angle_beta   90.00
_cell.angle_gamma   90.00
#
_symmetry.space_group_name_H-M   'P 1'
#
loop_
_entity.id
_entity.type
_entity.pdbx_description
1 polymer ?
#
loop_
_entity_poly.entity_id
_entity_poly.type
_entity_poly.pdbx_seq_one_letter_code
_entity_poly.pdbx_strand_id
1 'polypeptide(L)'
;MDNMNENVGLISQEISKLIEVIETQVTLKGKITKECRELITLKEKCCSQSVMMAATACQGIAMLAERKTVVRSQIISTLISLLPSVVHCNILISTIGSVLLSDLKEPALKNDASSFECFDTADSTKDQYHPLVTVLKSVGKKCWFEIYSCIHDIIKCHEALKIDCKIAFLRPIFNHIFWSSEWRGSPLQTKLFSDLISKINNKAYLKLALETLNWQCVDIHYCMLLLDIITQLLSYKNYESDHIVQALTPALAITIRWITQNGYNPTPWINVMHSSISCGDSSHGVVLYLLTDAVVDAPPQYSSAIIDLCRSIIFGGSCNKYVAYRFVAVSLQWLISPSLLDYPIYRTVQDILLHINELESDWNDKTSSLLNNEYFKQFGRSFFDVKFSVDLVKMTNSWCIGRETLVSWLQNLKKSNHQGTNLNLHLLISGILLCEANKSIIEHCLGILLKLLEQNKDISFPFLRLLFYKLAQETDPAKQKVYLLNLPKLAVKKENIPLIVGIIESLKNGKSNIMKPLIIQLYLTMWKIDGRTYLYLHKLLHDKLDDANDLELNLSRALALREICRLAPHLHGKDVISVVSRVLNECADRSMNGLPSAITIEAIIELCKAHVIDISGR
;
A
#
# COMPACT_ATOMS: atom_id res chain seq x y z
N MET A 1 -17.70 56.35 12.24
CA MET A 1 -17.72 57.30 13.36
C MET A 1 -19.01 57.04 14.11
N ASP A 2 -18.92 56.35 15.24
CA ASP A 2 -19.79 56.43 16.43
C ASP A 2 -19.22 55.46 17.47
N ASN A 3 -17.98 55.75 17.87
CA ASN A 3 -17.37 55.20 19.08
C ASN A 3 -17.89 56.03 20.27
N MET A 4 -19.13 55.80 20.71
CA MET A 4 -19.53 56.23 22.05
C MET A 4 -19.11 55.17 23.04
N ASN A 5 -18.14 55.53 23.87
CA ASN A 5 -17.66 54.86 25.08
C ASN A 5 -18.65 53.86 25.70
N GLU A 6 -18.58 52.60 25.30
CA GLU A 6 -19.08 51.49 26.11
C GLU A 6 -18.18 51.37 27.34
N ASN A 7 -18.62 52.01 28.43
CA ASN A 7 -17.87 52.01 29.68
C ASN A 7 -17.95 50.60 30.29
N VAL A 8 -16.85 49.85 30.24
CA VAL A 8 -16.72 48.45 30.72
C VAL A 8 -17.37 48.25 32.09
N GLY A 9 -17.22 49.23 32.99
CA GLY A 9 -17.79 49.19 34.33
C GLY A 9 -19.32 49.27 34.38
N LEU A 10 -19.96 50.06 33.50
CA LEU A 10 -21.42 50.19 33.46
C LEU A 10 -22.06 48.91 32.90
N ILE A 11 -21.45 48.35 31.86
CA ILE A 11 -21.88 47.09 31.23
C ILE A 11 -21.77 45.92 32.22
N SER A 12 -20.65 45.84 32.95
CA SER A 12 -20.46 44.84 34.00
C SER A 12 -21.47 45.01 35.14
N GLN A 13 -21.77 46.23 35.56
CA GLN A 13 -22.77 46.48 36.61
C GLN A 13 -24.19 46.14 36.16
N GLU A 14 -24.57 46.42 34.91
CA GLU A 14 -25.88 46.03 34.38
C GLU A 14 -26.05 44.51 34.35
N ILE A 15 -25.01 43.80 33.95
CA ILE A 15 -25.06 42.34 33.84
C ILE A 15 -25.00 41.70 35.24
N SER A 16 -24.20 42.23 36.17
CA SER A 16 -24.21 41.80 37.57
C SER A 16 -25.58 42.00 38.23
N LYS A 17 -26.26 43.12 37.99
CA LYS A 17 -27.64 43.34 38.46
C LYS A 17 -28.61 42.32 37.86
N LEU A 18 -28.48 41.99 36.58
CA LEU A 18 -29.31 40.95 35.95
C LEU A 18 -29.04 39.56 36.56
N ILE A 19 -27.78 39.23 36.87
CA ILE A 19 -27.41 37.98 37.53
C ILE A 19 -27.99 37.91 38.95
N GLU A 20 -27.85 38.97 39.75
CA GLU A 20 -28.42 39.05 41.12
C GLU A 20 -29.95 38.92 41.11
N VAL A 21 -30.63 39.51 40.13
CA VAL A 21 -32.09 39.35 39.96
C VAL A 21 -32.45 37.92 39.59
N ILE A 22 -31.67 37.25 38.74
CA ILE A 22 -31.88 35.84 38.40
C ILE A 22 -31.62 34.96 39.65
N GLU A 23 -30.56 35.19 40.41
CA GLU A 23 -30.23 34.45 41.64
C GLU A 23 -31.31 34.58 42.71
N THR A 24 -31.83 35.79 42.94
CA THR A 24 -32.92 36.04 43.89
C THR A 24 -34.25 35.41 43.46
N GLN A 25 -34.52 35.31 42.15
CA GLN A 25 -35.68 34.59 41.64
C GLN A 25 -35.55 33.06 41.79
N VAL A 26 -34.35 32.50 41.66
CA VAL A 26 -34.09 31.06 41.85
C VAL A 26 -34.25 30.65 43.31
N THR A 27 -33.75 31.45 44.26
CA THR A 27 -33.87 31.17 45.70
C THR A 27 -35.32 31.23 46.19
N LEU A 28 -36.19 32.00 45.53
CA LEU A 28 -37.61 32.14 45.88
C LEU A 28 -38.54 31.09 45.24
N LYS A 29 -38.20 30.53 44.06
CA LYS A 29 -39.09 29.62 43.29
C LYS A 29 -38.59 28.19 43.11
N GLY A 30 -37.37 27.86 43.53
CA GLY A 30 -36.85 26.49 43.58
C GLY A 30 -36.49 25.83 42.24
N LYS A 31 -37.04 26.27 41.10
CA LYS A 31 -36.62 25.89 39.73
C LYS A 31 -36.83 27.03 38.74
N ILE A 32 -35.87 27.21 37.84
CA ILE A 32 -36.01 28.08 36.67
C ILE A 32 -37.02 27.46 35.71
N THR A 33 -38.15 28.14 35.51
CA THR A 33 -39.02 27.90 34.37
C THR A 33 -38.35 28.47 33.11
N LYS A 34 -38.56 27.82 31.95
CA LYS A 34 -37.97 28.17 30.63
C LYS A 34 -38.24 29.61 30.14
N GLU A 35 -38.90 30.44 30.94
CA GLU A 35 -39.59 31.69 30.57
C GLU A 35 -39.22 32.89 31.47
N CYS A 36 -38.11 32.85 32.22
CA CYS A 36 -37.63 34.08 32.89
C CYS A 36 -37.29 35.14 31.83
N ARG A 37 -38.00 36.27 31.85
CA ARG A 37 -37.79 37.40 30.92
C ARG A 37 -36.37 37.92 30.98
N GLU A 38 -35.79 37.90 32.17
CA GLU A 38 -34.43 38.32 32.48
C GLU A 38 -33.40 37.40 31.81
N LEU A 39 -33.68 36.09 31.78
CA LEU A 39 -32.89 35.10 31.05
C LEU A 39 -33.01 35.29 29.53
N ILE A 40 -34.18 35.68 29.03
CA ILE A 40 -34.41 35.99 27.62
C ILE A 40 -33.66 37.28 27.23
N THR A 41 -33.74 38.34 28.02
CA THR A 41 -32.96 39.58 27.79
C THR A 41 -31.47 39.34 27.87
N LEU A 42 -31.01 38.42 28.70
CA LEU A 42 -29.59 38.06 28.79
C LEU A 42 -29.15 37.27 27.55
N LYS A 43 -30.00 36.38 27.01
CA LYS A 43 -29.79 35.72 25.70
C LYS A 43 -29.78 36.71 24.53
N GLU A 44 -30.66 37.71 24.54
CA GLU A 44 -30.68 38.77 23.53
C GLU A 44 -29.41 39.63 23.60
N LYS A 45 -28.92 39.96 24.81
CA LYS A 45 -27.65 40.66 25.00
C LYS A 45 -26.43 39.85 24.52
N CYS A 46 -26.48 38.52 24.56
CA CYS A 46 -25.46 37.66 23.94
C CYS A 46 -25.42 37.75 22.40
N CYS A 47 -26.50 38.17 21.75
CA CYS A 47 -26.58 38.35 20.29
C CYS A 47 -26.24 39.79 19.84
N SER A 48 -25.77 40.66 20.75
CA SER A 48 -25.49 42.06 20.45
C SER A 48 -24.35 42.27 19.44
N GLN A 49 -24.38 43.38 18.71
CA GLN A 49 -23.33 43.74 17.74
C GLN A 49 -22.00 44.13 18.42
N SER A 50 -22.06 44.62 19.67
CA SER A 50 -20.87 44.91 20.46
C SER A 50 -20.25 43.64 21.04
N VAL A 51 -18.95 43.49 20.80
CA VAL A 51 -18.09 42.43 21.35
C VAL A 51 -18.12 42.46 22.89
N MET A 52 -18.14 43.66 23.48
CA MET A 52 -18.04 43.83 24.93
C MET A 52 -19.32 43.41 25.65
N MET A 53 -20.48 43.89 25.16
CA MET A 53 -21.79 43.49 25.68
C MET A 53 -22.02 41.97 25.54
N ALA A 54 -21.68 41.39 24.39
CA ALA A 54 -21.80 39.95 24.15
C ALA A 54 -20.86 39.13 25.07
N ALA A 55 -19.59 39.56 25.25
CA ALA A 55 -18.63 38.90 26.13
C ALA A 55 -19.05 38.91 27.59
N THR A 56 -19.44 40.08 28.11
CA THR A 56 -19.85 40.21 29.51
C THR A 56 -21.16 39.46 29.77
N ALA A 57 -22.11 39.44 28.81
CA ALA A 57 -23.35 38.68 28.95
C ALA A 57 -23.08 37.17 28.96
N CYS A 58 -22.21 36.69 28.08
CA CYS A 58 -21.79 35.29 28.07
C CYS A 58 -21.04 34.89 29.35
N GLN A 59 -20.16 35.75 29.88
CA GLN A 59 -19.51 35.55 31.17
C GLN A 59 -20.54 35.46 32.31
N GLY A 60 -21.61 36.26 32.26
CA GLY A 60 -22.73 36.16 33.19
C GLY A 60 -23.45 34.82 33.13
N ILE A 61 -23.67 34.26 31.93
CA ILE A 61 -24.22 32.91 31.76
C ILE A 61 -23.29 31.84 32.36
N ALA A 62 -21.97 31.95 32.13
CA ALA A 62 -21.00 31.03 32.71
C ALA A 62 -21.00 31.07 34.25
N MET A 63 -21.11 32.26 34.85
CA MET A 63 -21.23 32.41 36.31
C MET A 63 -22.51 31.77 36.87
N LEU A 64 -23.65 31.92 36.18
CA LEU A 64 -24.89 31.25 36.55
C LEU A 64 -24.76 29.71 36.49
N ALA A 65 -24.01 29.20 35.52
CA ALA A 65 -23.69 27.78 35.40
C ALA A 65 -22.81 27.27 36.55
N GLU A 66 -21.79 28.03 36.95
CA GLU A 66 -20.89 27.68 38.05
C GLU A 66 -21.60 27.71 39.41
N ARG A 67 -22.48 28.69 39.62
CA ARG A 67 -23.25 28.88 40.86
C ARG A 67 -24.50 27.99 40.98
N LYS A 68 -24.75 27.12 39.99
CA LYS A 68 -25.84 26.10 39.95
C LYS A 68 -27.27 26.65 39.93
N THR A 69 -27.48 27.88 39.51
CA THR A 69 -28.83 28.44 39.44
C THR A 69 -29.65 27.87 38.29
N VAL A 70 -29.01 27.48 37.19
CA VAL A 70 -29.63 26.87 36.00
C VAL A 70 -29.00 25.49 35.75
N VAL A 71 -29.80 24.51 35.31
CA VAL A 71 -29.29 23.19 34.89
C VAL A 71 -28.36 23.37 33.68
N ARG A 72 -27.10 22.96 33.79
CA ARG A 72 -26.06 23.26 32.79
C ARG A 72 -26.33 22.64 31.41
N SER A 73 -27.01 21.50 31.32
CA SER A 73 -27.49 20.94 30.04
C SER A 73 -28.51 21.82 29.32
N GLN A 74 -29.33 22.57 30.07
CA GLN A 74 -30.26 23.55 29.52
C GLN A 74 -29.54 24.82 29.04
N ILE A 75 -28.47 25.22 29.74
CA ILE A 75 -27.61 26.33 29.31
C ILE A 75 -26.90 25.95 28.01
N ILE A 76 -26.25 24.80 27.95
CA ILE A 76 -25.51 24.33 26.76
C ILE A 76 -26.43 24.20 25.56
N SER A 77 -27.62 23.60 25.71
CA SER A 77 -28.59 23.50 24.60
C SER A 77 -29.12 24.87 24.13
N THR A 78 -29.29 25.82 25.06
CA THR A 78 -29.67 27.20 24.73
C THR A 78 -28.54 27.94 24.02
N LEU A 79 -27.28 27.79 24.47
CA LEU A 79 -26.13 28.43 23.81
C LEU A 79 -25.92 27.85 22.41
N ILE A 80 -26.14 26.54 22.24
CA ILE A 80 -26.08 25.88 20.92
C ILE A 80 -27.20 26.40 20.00
N SER A 81 -28.42 26.62 20.50
CA SER A 81 -29.51 27.14 19.66
C SER A 81 -29.32 28.61 19.25
N LEU A 82 -28.48 29.36 19.97
CA LEU A 82 -28.14 30.76 19.65
C LEU A 82 -26.98 30.87 18.63
N LEU A 83 -26.24 29.79 18.35
CA LEU A 83 -25.11 29.80 17.41
C LEU A 83 -25.45 30.34 16.00
N PRO A 84 -26.60 30.04 15.38
CA PRO A 84 -26.92 30.53 14.03
C PRO A 84 -27.18 32.04 13.98
N SER A 85 -27.58 32.66 15.09
CA SER A 85 -28.07 34.04 15.14
C SER A 85 -27.03 35.05 15.65
N VAL A 86 -25.85 34.60 16.09
CA VAL A 86 -24.88 35.47 16.76
C VAL A 86 -23.76 35.90 15.81
N VAL A 87 -23.43 37.19 15.88
CA VAL A 87 -22.35 37.81 15.08
C VAL A 87 -20.96 37.38 15.57
N HIS A 88 -20.79 37.21 16.88
CA HIS A 88 -19.51 36.88 17.53
C HIS A 88 -19.47 35.44 18.08
N CYS A 89 -19.49 34.44 17.18
CA CYS A 89 -19.52 33.02 17.56
C CYS A 89 -18.36 32.59 18.50
N ASN A 90 -17.20 33.24 18.40
CA ASN A 90 -16.00 32.92 19.18
C ASN A 90 -16.23 33.03 20.71
N ILE A 91 -16.96 34.06 21.13
CA ILE A 91 -17.27 34.32 22.55
C ILE A 91 -18.23 33.26 23.09
N LEU A 92 -19.25 32.90 22.32
CA LEU A 92 -20.17 31.84 22.70
C LEU A 92 -19.48 30.49 22.86
N ILE A 93 -18.57 30.17 21.94
CA ILE A 93 -17.82 28.92 21.96
C ILE A 93 -16.90 28.84 23.17
N SER A 94 -16.19 29.92 23.53
CA SER A 94 -15.35 29.95 24.73
C SER A 94 -16.17 29.79 26.01
N THR A 95 -17.38 30.33 26.02
CA THR A 95 -18.33 30.22 27.16
C THR A 95 -18.91 28.81 27.27
N ILE A 96 -19.24 28.17 26.14
CA ILE A 96 -19.60 26.75 26.10
C ILE A 96 -18.42 25.92 26.63
N GLY A 97 -17.19 26.21 26.21
CA GLY A 97 -15.99 25.54 26.68
C GLY A 97 -15.76 25.70 28.19
N SER A 98 -15.95 26.90 28.75
CA SER A 98 -15.79 27.15 30.19
C SER A 98 -16.87 26.43 31.01
N VAL A 99 -18.11 26.43 30.55
CA VAL A 99 -19.21 25.68 31.21
C VAL A 99 -18.93 24.18 31.17
N LEU A 100 -18.48 23.65 30.03
CA LEU A 100 -18.08 22.25 29.89
C LEU A 100 -16.88 21.91 30.79
N LEU A 101 -15.88 22.78 30.89
CA LEU A 101 -14.74 22.56 31.78
C LEU A 101 -15.18 22.53 33.25
N SER A 102 -16.14 23.37 33.64
CA SER A 102 -16.73 23.36 34.97
C SER A 102 -17.59 22.11 35.23
N ASP A 103 -18.28 21.59 34.22
CA ASP A 103 -18.96 20.29 34.29
C ASP A 103 -17.99 19.12 34.48
N LEU A 104 -16.83 19.17 33.82
CA LEU A 104 -15.81 18.14 33.94
C LEU A 104 -15.17 18.12 35.34
N LYS A 105 -14.92 19.30 35.94
CA LYS A 105 -14.25 19.41 37.25
C LYS A 105 -15.07 18.87 38.42
N GLU A 106 -16.39 18.82 38.31
CA GLU A 106 -17.29 18.51 39.43
C GLU A 106 -17.37 17.02 39.85
N PRO A 107 -17.51 16.04 38.93
CA PRO A 107 -17.50 14.61 39.28
C PRO A 107 -16.10 14.07 39.64
N ALA A 108 -15.05 14.89 39.59
CA ALA A 108 -13.73 14.49 40.07
C ALA A 108 -13.48 14.85 41.55
N LEU A 109 -14.29 15.75 42.13
CA LEU A 109 -14.28 16.10 43.55
C LEU A 109 -15.14 15.15 44.41
N LYS A 110 -16.09 14.44 43.80
CA LYS A 110 -16.89 13.39 44.41
C LYS A 110 -16.49 12.09 43.74
N ASN A 111 -15.89 11.13 44.44
CA ASN A 111 -15.35 9.87 43.88
C ASN A 111 -16.36 8.94 43.14
N ASP A 112 -17.49 9.45 42.65
CA ASP A 112 -18.55 8.73 41.97
C ASP A 112 -18.32 8.72 40.45
N ALA A 113 -17.62 7.68 39.98
CA ALA A 113 -17.43 7.37 38.57
C ALA A 113 -18.75 7.10 37.80
N SER A 114 -19.89 7.02 38.50
CA SER A 114 -21.22 6.71 37.97
C SER A 114 -22.04 7.93 37.54
N SER A 115 -21.55 9.16 37.75
CA SER A 115 -22.26 10.40 37.45
C SER A 115 -21.73 11.17 36.24
N PHE A 116 -20.80 10.57 35.48
CA PHE A 116 -20.51 11.02 34.14
C PHE A 116 -21.54 10.36 33.22
N GLU A 117 -22.46 11.14 32.65
CA GLU A 117 -23.12 10.74 31.42
C GLU A 117 -22.03 10.72 30.34
N CYS A 118 -21.30 9.59 30.28
CA CYS A 118 -20.44 9.31 29.14
C CYS A 118 -21.32 9.39 27.91
N PHE A 119 -21.06 10.39 27.05
CA PHE A 119 -21.58 10.44 25.70
C PHE A 119 -21.14 9.22 24.85
N ASP A 120 -20.30 8.34 25.43
CA ASP A 120 -20.01 6.97 25.02
C ASP A 120 -21.01 5.98 25.66
N THR A 121 -22.23 5.85 25.14
CA THR A 121 -22.94 4.57 25.20
C THR A 121 -23.70 4.30 23.91
N ALA A 122 -23.51 3.08 23.41
CA ALA A 122 -24.13 2.52 22.21
C ALA A 122 -25.67 2.37 22.27
N ASP A 123 -26.33 2.94 23.29
CA ASP A 123 -27.76 2.81 23.57
C ASP A 123 -28.52 4.15 23.63
N SER A 124 -27.94 5.25 23.13
CA SER A 124 -28.68 6.51 22.97
C SER A 124 -29.53 6.47 21.69
N THR A 125 -30.75 5.97 21.82
CA THR A 125 -31.86 6.08 20.86
C THR A 125 -32.35 7.53 20.62
N LYS A 126 -31.51 8.54 20.90
CA LYS A 126 -31.76 9.97 20.67
C LYS A 126 -30.48 10.62 20.17
N ASP A 127 -30.58 11.37 19.08
CA ASP A 127 -29.55 12.18 18.43
C ASP A 127 -28.89 13.20 19.39
N GLN A 128 -28.10 12.76 20.37
CA GLN A 128 -27.35 13.62 21.27
C GLN A 128 -25.86 13.57 20.91
N TYR A 129 -25.49 14.36 19.90
CA TYR A 129 -24.09 14.61 19.59
C TYR A 129 -23.44 15.44 20.69
N HIS A 130 -22.16 15.17 20.95
CA HIS A 130 -21.34 15.96 21.86
C HIS A 130 -21.51 17.47 21.56
N PRO A 131 -21.70 18.35 22.58
CA PRO A 131 -21.94 19.78 22.38
C PRO A 131 -20.97 20.47 21.42
N LEU A 132 -19.67 20.18 21.54
CA LEU A 132 -18.65 20.69 20.63
C LEU A 132 -18.72 20.12 19.21
N VAL A 133 -19.21 18.89 19.02
CA VAL A 133 -19.44 18.31 17.68
C VAL A 133 -20.64 19.00 17.01
N THR A 134 -21.68 19.33 17.77
CA THR A 134 -22.83 20.09 17.27
C THR A 134 -22.44 21.53 16.89
N VAL A 135 -21.54 22.15 17.66
CA VAL A 135 -20.93 23.44 17.31
C VAL A 135 -20.10 23.33 16.03
N LEU A 136 -19.27 22.29 15.88
CA LEU A 136 -18.47 22.07 14.68
C LEU A 136 -19.34 21.92 13.41
N LYS A 137 -20.46 21.19 13.51
CA LYS A 137 -21.41 21.02 12.39
C LYS A 137 -22.15 22.31 12.01
N SER A 138 -22.41 23.21 12.96
CA SER A 138 -23.22 24.42 12.73
C SER A 138 -22.39 25.63 12.27
N VAL A 139 -21.16 25.77 12.76
CA VAL A 139 -20.32 26.95 12.50
C VAL A 139 -19.24 26.70 11.42
N GLY A 140 -18.90 25.43 11.18
CA GLY A 140 -17.87 25.04 10.22
C GLY A 140 -16.46 25.54 10.61
N LYS A 141 -15.59 25.77 9.62
CA LYS A 141 -14.16 26.08 9.81
C LYS A 141 -13.83 27.46 10.39
N LYS A 142 -14.81 28.36 10.55
CA LYS A 142 -14.55 29.78 10.88
C LYS A 142 -14.03 29.99 12.31
N CYS A 143 -14.48 29.18 13.26
CA CYS A 143 -14.18 29.35 14.70
C CYS A 143 -13.29 28.22 15.25
N TRP A 144 -12.37 27.72 14.42
CA TRP A 144 -11.55 26.57 14.78
C TRP A 144 -10.60 26.85 15.95
N PHE A 145 -10.16 28.11 16.13
CA PHE A 145 -9.19 28.50 17.15
C PHE A 145 -9.78 28.42 18.57
N GLU A 146 -11.02 28.86 18.75
CA GLU A 146 -11.69 28.83 20.05
C GLU A 146 -12.01 27.40 20.47
N ILE A 147 -12.42 26.56 19.51
CA ILE A 147 -12.62 25.13 19.74
C ILE A 147 -11.30 24.46 20.12
N TYR A 148 -10.21 24.80 19.42
CA TYR A 148 -8.87 24.34 19.78
C TYR A 148 -8.50 24.78 21.20
N SER A 149 -8.69 26.06 21.57
CA SER A 149 -8.39 26.56 22.91
C SER A 149 -9.16 25.80 23.98
N CYS A 150 -10.46 25.57 23.78
CA CYS A 150 -11.28 24.79 24.72
C CYS A 150 -10.71 23.37 24.92
N ILE A 151 -10.38 22.68 23.82
CA ILE A 151 -9.80 21.34 23.88
C ILE A 151 -8.42 21.36 24.53
N HIS A 152 -7.60 22.34 24.18
CA HIS A 152 -6.26 22.52 24.70
C HIS A 152 -6.26 22.77 26.22
N ASP A 153 -7.20 23.57 26.71
CA ASP A 153 -7.37 23.84 28.15
C ASP A 153 -7.79 22.57 28.90
N ILE A 154 -8.68 21.75 28.32
CA ILE A 154 -9.06 20.43 28.87
C ILE A 154 -7.85 19.49 28.91
N ILE A 155 -7.05 19.47 27.85
CA ILE A 155 -5.82 18.66 27.78
C ILE A 155 -4.81 19.14 28.82
N LYS A 156 -4.62 20.45 28.99
CA LYS A 156 -3.65 21.06 29.94
C LYS A 156 -4.07 21.05 31.40
N CYS A 157 -5.36 20.91 31.75
CA CYS A 157 -5.81 20.91 33.14
C CYS A 157 -5.15 19.77 33.97
N HIS A 158 -4.01 20.03 34.61
CA HIS A 158 -3.17 19.00 35.22
C HIS A 158 -3.71 18.43 36.54
N GLU A 159 -4.60 19.13 37.25
CA GLU A 159 -4.78 18.89 38.70
C GLU A 159 -6.13 18.31 39.14
N ALA A 160 -7.17 18.30 38.31
CA ALA A 160 -8.53 18.01 38.80
C ALA A 160 -9.25 16.81 38.15
N LEU A 161 -8.68 16.10 37.17
CA LEU A 161 -9.45 15.16 36.34
C LEU A 161 -8.68 13.87 36.05
N LYS A 162 -9.31 12.71 36.30
CA LYS A 162 -8.79 11.39 35.85
C LYS A 162 -8.60 11.41 34.33
N ILE A 163 -7.47 10.88 33.87
CA ILE A 163 -7.08 10.85 32.45
C ILE A 163 -8.16 10.15 31.61
N ASP A 164 -8.78 9.10 32.14
CA ASP A 164 -9.84 8.34 31.45
C ASP A 164 -11.09 9.19 31.17
N CYS A 165 -11.49 10.07 32.10
CA CYS A 165 -12.63 10.98 31.92
C CYS A 165 -12.34 12.01 30.83
N LYS A 166 -11.10 12.52 30.75
CA LYS A 166 -10.69 13.44 29.69
C LYS A 166 -10.74 12.76 28.33
N ILE A 167 -10.28 11.51 28.24
CA ILE A 167 -10.26 10.78 26.97
C ILE A 167 -11.67 10.40 26.54
N ALA A 168 -12.53 9.93 27.46
CA ALA A 168 -13.94 9.66 27.16
C ALA A 168 -14.67 10.90 26.63
N PHE A 169 -14.37 12.08 27.18
CA PHE A 169 -14.91 13.35 26.69
C PHE A 169 -14.35 13.75 25.31
N LEU A 170 -13.04 13.59 25.11
CA LEU A 170 -12.37 14.02 23.88
C LEU A 170 -12.64 13.08 22.70
N ARG A 171 -12.86 11.78 22.95
CA ARG A 171 -12.97 10.75 21.91
C ARG A 171 -14.04 11.04 20.84
N PRO A 172 -15.28 11.44 21.16
CA PRO A 172 -16.28 11.82 20.14
C PRO A 172 -15.84 12.99 19.26
N ILE A 173 -15.11 13.95 19.82
CA ILE A 173 -14.61 15.14 19.11
C ILE A 173 -13.48 14.74 18.15
N PHE A 174 -12.52 13.96 18.63
CA PHE A 174 -11.45 13.40 17.80
C PHE A 174 -12.02 12.54 16.67
N ASN A 175 -12.99 11.67 16.96
CA ASN A 175 -13.66 10.85 15.96
C ASN A 175 -14.33 11.72 14.89
N HIS A 176 -15.04 12.79 15.27
CA HIS A 176 -15.67 13.67 14.29
C HIS A 176 -14.65 14.40 13.41
N ILE A 177 -13.59 14.98 13.99
CA ILE A 177 -12.59 15.77 13.27
C ILE A 177 -11.74 14.87 12.35
N PHE A 178 -11.34 13.70 12.81
CA PHE A 178 -10.44 12.82 12.04
C PHE A 178 -11.18 11.96 11.01
N TRP A 179 -12.49 11.70 11.20
CA TRP A 179 -13.31 10.97 10.22
C TRP A 179 -13.89 11.86 9.11
N SER A 180 -14.31 13.08 9.43
CA SER A 180 -14.94 13.97 8.45
C SER A 180 -13.94 14.47 7.40
N SER A 181 -14.30 14.33 6.12
CA SER A 181 -13.50 14.82 5.00
C SER A 181 -13.30 16.35 5.05
N GLU A 182 -14.24 17.06 5.65
CA GLU A 182 -14.23 18.52 5.78
C GLU A 182 -13.01 19.03 6.55
N TRP A 183 -12.58 18.33 7.59
CA TRP A 183 -11.53 18.81 8.51
C TRP A 183 -10.12 18.29 8.17
N ARG A 184 -9.98 17.50 7.10
CA ARG A 184 -8.69 16.99 6.63
C ARG A 184 -7.74 18.13 6.27
N GLY A 185 -6.53 18.09 6.84
CA GLY A 185 -5.50 19.10 6.64
C GLY A 185 -5.81 20.46 7.27
N SER A 186 -6.82 20.54 8.13
CA SER A 186 -7.13 21.79 8.82
C SER A 186 -6.09 22.10 9.92
N PRO A 187 -5.81 23.39 10.21
CA PRO A 187 -4.95 23.79 11.32
C PRO A 187 -5.41 23.24 12.68
N LEU A 188 -6.72 23.01 12.83
CA LEU A 188 -7.29 22.39 14.02
C LEU A 188 -6.81 20.95 14.17
N GLN A 189 -6.91 20.16 13.10
CA GLN A 189 -6.49 18.76 13.10
C GLN A 189 -5.00 18.63 13.42
N THR A 190 -4.14 19.44 12.78
CA THR A 190 -2.69 19.37 12.99
C THR A 190 -2.29 19.79 14.40
N LYS A 191 -2.88 20.86 14.94
CA LYS A 191 -2.57 21.31 16.31
C LYS A 191 -3.09 20.36 17.38
N LEU A 192 -4.32 19.85 17.22
CA LEU A 192 -4.86 18.84 18.14
C LEU A 192 -4.00 17.58 18.17
N PHE A 193 -3.52 17.16 17.01
CA PHE A 193 -2.63 16.02 16.93
C PHE A 193 -1.26 16.30 17.56
N SER A 194 -0.68 17.49 17.34
CA SER A 194 0.56 17.90 18.01
C SER A 194 0.43 17.89 19.54
N ASP A 195 -0.73 18.29 20.06
CA ASP A 195 -0.99 18.24 21.50
C ASP A 195 -1.13 16.80 22.00
N LEU A 196 -1.81 15.93 21.25
CA LEU A 196 -1.86 14.49 21.57
C LEU A 196 -0.45 13.89 21.56
N ILE A 197 0.36 14.21 20.56
CA ILE A 197 1.74 13.76 20.42
C ILE A 197 2.56 14.09 21.67
N SER A 198 2.48 15.34 22.12
CA SER A 198 3.22 15.81 23.29
C SER A 198 2.93 14.99 24.57
N LYS A 199 1.80 14.27 24.61
CA LYS A 199 1.35 13.48 25.76
C LYS A 199 1.29 11.97 25.49
N ILE A 200 1.90 11.48 24.40
CA ILE A 200 1.91 10.06 24.00
C ILE A 200 2.47 9.14 25.10
N ASN A 201 3.32 9.64 26.01
CA ASN A 201 3.84 8.84 27.13
C ASN A 201 2.74 8.18 27.99
N ASN A 202 1.52 8.74 28.00
CA ASN A 202 0.39 8.11 28.66
C ASN A 202 -0.32 7.09 27.75
N LYS A 203 -0.42 5.83 28.19
CA LYS A 203 -1.07 4.72 27.46
C LYS A 203 -2.46 5.05 26.91
N ALA A 204 -3.25 5.80 27.65
CA ALA A 204 -4.61 6.15 27.25
C ALA A 204 -4.64 7.16 26.08
N TYR A 205 -3.73 8.15 26.06
CA TYR A 205 -3.59 9.09 24.93
C TYR A 205 -3.01 8.40 23.69
N LEU A 206 -2.06 7.48 23.88
CA LEU A 206 -1.56 6.62 22.80
C LEU A 206 -2.69 5.81 22.16
N LYS A 207 -3.55 5.18 22.97
CA LYS A 207 -4.69 4.41 22.44
C LYS A 207 -5.63 5.28 21.61
N LEU A 208 -5.95 6.49 22.09
CA LEU A 208 -6.75 7.45 21.33
C LEU A 208 -6.08 7.81 20.00
N ALA A 209 -4.76 8.08 20.00
CA ALA A 209 -4.02 8.38 18.79
C ALA A 209 -4.04 7.22 17.77
N LEU A 210 -3.85 5.98 18.24
CA LEU A 210 -3.93 4.78 17.40
C LEU A 210 -5.35 4.55 16.84
N GLU A 211 -6.39 4.81 17.65
CA GLU A 211 -7.79 4.78 17.18
C GLU A 211 -8.02 5.82 16.08
N THR A 212 -7.53 7.05 16.26
CA THR A 212 -7.68 8.09 15.22
C THR A 212 -6.98 7.72 13.92
N LEU A 213 -5.80 7.09 13.97
CA LEU A 213 -5.10 6.62 12.77
C LEU A 213 -5.89 5.52 12.04
N ASN A 214 -6.46 4.56 12.77
CA ASN A 214 -7.19 3.45 12.16
C ASN A 214 -8.40 3.90 11.34
N TRP A 215 -8.95 5.08 11.63
CA TRP A 215 -10.20 5.55 11.04
C TRP A 215 -9.96 6.44 9.81
N GLN A 216 -8.70 6.70 9.46
CA GLN A 216 -8.32 7.54 8.33
C GLN A 216 -7.99 6.73 7.08
N CYS A 217 -8.28 7.33 5.92
CA CYS A 217 -7.76 6.84 4.65
C CYS A 217 -6.29 7.21 4.53
N VAL A 218 -5.50 6.39 3.82
CA VAL A 218 -4.10 6.72 3.50
C VAL A 218 -4.06 7.94 2.58
N ASP A 219 -3.63 9.07 3.12
CA ASP A 219 -3.30 10.30 2.42
C ASP A 219 -2.01 10.92 2.97
N ILE A 220 -1.59 12.07 2.46
CA ILE A 220 -0.37 12.73 2.91
C ILE A 220 -0.41 13.11 4.39
N HIS A 221 -1.60 13.49 4.90
CA HIS A 221 -1.75 13.83 6.31
C HIS A 221 -1.60 12.58 7.17
N TYR A 222 -2.28 11.49 6.82
CA TYR A 222 -2.09 10.19 7.46
C TYR A 222 -0.60 9.79 7.51
N CYS A 223 0.12 9.93 6.39
CA CYS A 223 1.53 9.61 6.32
C CYS A 223 2.39 10.46 7.26
N MET A 224 2.09 11.76 7.39
CA MET A 224 2.75 12.67 8.33
C MET A 224 2.40 12.32 9.79
N LEU A 225 1.12 12.06 10.08
CA LEU A 225 0.65 11.72 11.43
C LEU A 225 1.30 10.44 11.94
N LEU A 226 1.40 9.41 11.08
CA LEU A 226 2.08 8.16 11.40
C LEU A 226 3.58 8.38 11.64
N LEU A 227 4.23 9.19 10.79
CA LEU A 227 5.64 9.53 10.92
C LEU A 227 5.94 10.21 12.26
N ASP A 228 5.11 11.19 12.64
CA ASP A 228 5.28 11.94 13.89
C ASP A 228 5.10 11.06 15.14
N ILE A 229 4.09 10.16 15.13
CA ILE A 229 3.87 9.20 16.22
C ILE A 229 5.10 8.30 16.39
N ILE A 230 5.60 7.71 15.30
CA ILE A 230 6.73 6.78 15.38
C ILE A 230 8.00 7.53 15.81
N THR A 231 8.24 8.73 15.28
CA THR A 231 9.39 9.57 15.67
C THR A 231 9.40 9.86 17.17
N GLN A 232 8.24 10.14 17.74
CA GLN A 232 8.09 10.43 19.17
C GLN A 232 8.26 9.17 20.02
N LEU A 233 7.70 8.03 19.59
CA LEU A 233 7.92 6.75 20.27
C LEU A 233 9.41 6.34 20.27
N LEU A 234 10.12 6.56 19.16
CA LEU A 234 11.56 6.30 19.05
C LEU A 234 12.39 7.19 20.00
N SER A 235 11.91 8.38 20.34
CA SER A 235 12.62 9.30 21.26
C SER A 235 12.63 8.80 22.70
N TYR A 236 11.61 8.03 23.13
CA TYR A 236 11.47 7.55 24.51
C TYR A 236 12.33 6.32 24.85
N LYS A 237 12.78 5.54 23.85
CA LYS A 237 13.66 4.35 24.00
C LYS A 237 13.27 3.40 25.15
N ASN A 238 11.99 3.06 25.25
CA ASN A 238 11.46 2.08 26.22
C ASN A 238 11.11 0.75 25.54
N TYR A 239 11.15 -0.36 26.28
CA TYR A 239 10.75 -1.68 25.75
C TYR A 239 9.29 -1.69 25.23
N GLU A 240 8.37 -1.05 25.95
CA GLU A 240 6.98 -0.92 25.50
C GLU A 240 6.87 -0.09 24.21
N SER A 241 7.65 1.00 24.09
CA SER A 241 7.64 1.82 22.87
C SER A 241 8.21 1.06 21.68
N ASP A 242 9.26 0.27 21.87
CA ASP A 242 9.84 -0.57 20.81
C ASP A 242 8.83 -1.61 20.31
N HIS A 243 8.07 -2.22 21.24
CA HIS A 243 7.01 -3.16 20.90
C HIS A 243 5.86 -2.50 20.12
N ILE A 244 5.53 -1.24 20.42
CA ILE A 244 4.53 -0.47 19.64
C ILE A 244 5.09 -0.09 18.27
N VAL A 245 6.33 0.39 18.21
CA VAL A 245 7.01 0.75 16.95
C VAL A 245 7.02 -0.44 16.01
N GLN A 246 7.41 -1.64 16.46
CA GLN A 246 7.37 -2.87 15.67
C GLN A 246 5.98 -3.18 15.08
N ALA A 247 4.89 -2.86 15.80
CA ALA A 247 3.53 -3.04 15.29
C ALA A 247 3.15 -2.03 14.19
N LEU A 248 3.72 -0.82 14.23
CA LEU A 248 3.46 0.25 13.28
C LEU A 248 4.40 0.24 12.06
N THR A 249 5.59 -0.38 12.18
CA THR A 249 6.59 -0.45 11.10
C THR A 249 6.02 -0.95 9.76
N PRO A 250 5.15 -1.99 9.70
CA PRO A 250 4.54 -2.41 8.43
C PRO A 250 3.67 -1.32 7.78
N ALA A 251 2.93 -0.51 8.55
CA ALA A 251 2.17 0.60 7.98
C ALA A 251 3.10 1.72 7.50
N LEU A 252 4.20 1.98 8.21
CA LEU A 252 5.21 2.93 7.73
C LEU A 252 5.76 2.51 6.36
N ALA A 253 5.96 1.20 6.12
CA ALA A 253 6.41 0.68 4.82
C ALA A 253 5.39 0.97 3.69
N ILE A 254 4.09 0.87 3.97
CA ILE A 254 3.03 1.24 3.01
C ILE A 254 3.07 2.74 2.72
N THR A 255 3.26 3.58 3.74
CA THR A 255 3.33 5.03 3.52
C THR A 255 4.51 5.42 2.63
N ILE A 256 5.65 4.73 2.73
CA ILE A 256 6.80 4.95 1.81
C ILE A 256 6.38 4.70 0.36
N ARG A 257 5.69 3.58 0.09
CA ARG A 257 5.17 3.28 -1.25
C ARG A 257 4.16 4.33 -1.74
N TRP A 258 3.25 4.76 -0.87
CA TRP A 258 2.25 5.76 -1.24
C TRP A 258 2.90 7.12 -1.57
N ILE A 259 3.90 7.54 -0.79
CA ILE A 259 4.65 8.79 -0.99
C ILE A 259 5.42 8.76 -2.31
N THR A 260 6.08 7.64 -2.62
CA THR A 260 6.83 7.50 -3.88
C THR A 260 5.91 7.53 -5.09
N GLN A 261 4.75 6.84 -5.03
CA GLN A 261 3.75 6.86 -6.10
C GLN A 261 3.16 8.26 -6.35
N ASN A 262 3.01 9.06 -5.30
CA ASN A 262 2.47 10.43 -5.40
C ASN A 262 3.55 11.50 -5.66
N GLY A 263 4.82 11.12 -5.85
CA GLY A 263 5.90 12.05 -6.22
C GLY A 263 6.42 12.92 -5.07
N TYR A 264 6.13 12.59 -3.82
CA TYR A 264 6.69 13.27 -2.65
C TYR A 264 8.07 12.72 -2.29
N ASN A 265 8.86 13.47 -1.51
CA ASN A 265 10.18 13.03 -1.06
C ASN A 265 10.06 12.02 0.11
N PRO A 266 10.46 10.74 -0.06
CA PRO A 266 10.35 9.71 0.98
C PRO A 266 11.47 9.72 2.03
N THR A 267 12.51 10.55 1.90
CA THR A 267 13.69 10.53 2.79
C THR A 267 13.35 10.57 4.30
N PRO A 268 12.40 11.41 4.79
CA PRO A 268 12.04 11.41 6.20
C PRO A 268 11.50 10.05 6.69
N TRP A 269 10.65 9.41 5.90
CA TRP A 269 10.08 8.09 6.20
C TRP A 269 11.15 7.00 6.15
N ILE A 270 12.08 7.08 5.20
CA ILE A 270 13.21 6.16 5.09
C ILE A 270 14.11 6.25 6.34
N ASN A 271 14.41 7.46 6.82
CA ASN A 271 15.23 7.66 8.02
C ASN A 271 14.56 7.11 9.28
N VAL A 272 13.26 7.39 9.47
CA VAL A 272 12.49 6.86 10.59
C VAL A 272 12.35 5.34 10.49
N MET A 273 12.24 4.78 9.29
CA MET A 273 12.22 3.35 9.05
C MET A 273 13.54 2.69 9.48
N HIS A 274 14.69 3.28 9.15
CA HIS A 274 16.00 2.79 9.60
C HIS A 274 16.06 2.66 11.12
N SER A 275 15.60 3.69 11.85
CA SER A 275 15.53 3.66 13.31
C SER A 275 14.51 2.62 13.82
N SER A 276 13.36 2.48 13.15
CA SER A 276 12.31 1.54 13.55
C SER A 276 12.72 0.08 13.40
N ILE A 277 13.51 -0.25 12.36
CA ILE A 277 14.09 -1.58 12.13
C ILE A 277 15.05 -1.95 13.27
N SER A 278 15.80 -0.99 13.82
CA SER A 278 16.72 -1.26 14.94
C SER A 278 16.02 -1.59 16.26
N CYS A 279 14.73 -1.27 16.41
CA CYS A 279 13.94 -1.60 17.61
C CYS A 279 13.54 -3.09 17.68
N GLY A 280 13.62 -3.84 16.58
CA GLY A 280 13.65 -5.30 16.64
C GLY A 280 13.02 -6.05 15.46
N ASP A 281 13.30 -7.35 15.48
CA ASP A 281 13.27 -8.22 14.30
C ASP A 281 11.90 -8.74 13.86
N SER A 282 10.87 -8.56 14.68
CA SER A 282 9.57 -9.24 14.50
C SER A 282 8.84 -8.85 13.22
N SER A 283 9.10 -7.65 12.70
CA SER A 283 8.41 -7.06 11.55
C SER A 283 9.18 -7.16 10.23
N HIS A 284 10.43 -7.61 10.27
CA HIS A 284 11.38 -7.53 9.15
C HIS A 284 10.90 -8.24 7.88
N GLY A 285 10.41 -9.48 7.97
CA GLY A 285 9.88 -10.21 6.81
C GLY A 285 8.70 -9.50 6.13
N VAL A 286 7.77 -8.95 6.92
CA VAL A 286 6.60 -8.21 6.41
C VAL A 286 7.01 -6.87 5.79
N VAL A 287 7.92 -6.16 6.46
CA VAL A 287 8.44 -4.87 5.97
C VAL A 287 9.21 -5.06 4.66
N LEU A 288 10.06 -6.09 4.55
CA LEU A 288 10.79 -6.40 3.31
C LEU A 288 9.82 -6.73 2.16
N TYR A 289 8.74 -7.47 2.44
CA TYR A 289 7.69 -7.72 1.45
C TYR A 289 7.09 -6.40 0.93
N LEU A 290 6.67 -5.51 1.83
CA LEU A 290 6.02 -4.24 1.46
C LEU A 290 6.99 -3.25 0.79
N LEU A 291 8.23 -3.16 1.29
CA LEU A 291 9.26 -2.30 0.69
C LEU A 291 9.64 -2.76 -0.72
N THR A 292 9.63 -4.06 -1.00
CA THR A 292 9.88 -4.55 -2.36
C THR A 292 8.86 -4.03 -3.36
N ASP A 293 7.60 -3.81 -2.96
CA ASP A 293 6.61 -3.14 -3.82
C ASP A 293 6.95 -1.64 -3.99
N ALA A 294 7.39 -0.98 -2.92
CA ALA A 294 7.86 0.40 -2.99
C ALA A 294 9.06 0.58 -3.94
N VAL A 295 9.95 -0.42 -4.00
CA VAL A 295 11.14 -0.43 -4.88
C VAL A 295 10.75 -0.49 -6.36
N VAL A 296 9.68 -1.20 -6.72
CA VAL A 296 9.17 -1.25 -8.11
C VAL A 296 8.64 0.11 -8.54
N ASP A 297 7.95 0.81 -7.64
CA ASP A 297 7.30 2.09 -7.91
C ASP A 297 8.24 3.30 -7.73
N ALA A 298 9.43 3.11 -7.14
CA ALA A 298 10.33 4.20 -6.78
C ALA A 298 11.18 4.71 -7.97
N PRO A 299 11.31 6.04 -8.14
CA PRO A 299 12.29 6.62 -9.04
C PRO A 299 13.73 6.31 -8.62
N PRO A 300 14.69 6.22 -9.57
CA PRO A 300 16.10 5.90 -9.29
C PRO A 300 16.76 6.75 -8.19
N GLN A 301 16.36 8.02 -8.07
CA GLN A 301 16.84 8.94 -7.04
C GLN A 301 16.63 8.42 -5.61
N TYR A 302 15.52 7.73 -5.36
CA TYR A 302 15.17 7.21 -4.04
C TYR A 302 15.39 5.70 -3.92
N SER A 303 15.48 4.99 -5.05
CA SER A 303 15.69 3.54 -5.08
C SER A 303 16.93 3.10 -4.30
N SER A 304 18.04 3.85 -4.35
CA SER A 304 19.25 3.52 -3.57
C SER A 304 18.97 3.45 -2.07
N ALA A 305 18.31 4.46 -1.52
CA ALA A 305 18.04 4.53 -0.09
C ALA A 305 17.03 3.45 0.37
N ILE A 306 16.03 3.13 -0.46
CA ILE A 306 15.08 2.05 -0.15
C ILE A 306 15.77 0.67 -0.26
N ILE A 307 16.70 0.49 -1.20
CA ILE A 307 17.46 -0.75 -1.35
C ILE A 307 18.45 -0.92 -0.19
N ASP A 308 19.05 0.15 0.31
CA ASP A 308 19.90 0.11 1.52
C ASP A 308 19.09 -0.29 2.76
N LEU A 309 17.84 0.17 2.90
CA LEU A 309 16.91 -0.34 3.92
C LEU A 309 16.69 -1.85 3.78
N CYS A 310 16.35 -2.32 2.57
CA CYS A 310 16.18 -3.75 2.29
C CYS A 310 17.46 -4.55 2.61
N ARG A 311 18.64 -3.99 2.33
CA ARG A 311 19.94 -4.58 2.70
C ARG A 311 20.06 -4.75 4.20
N SER A 312 19.81 -3.71 4.99
CA SER A 312 19.89 -3.79 6.46
C SER A 312 18.97 -4.88 7.03
N ILE A 313 17.78 -5.02 6.45
CA ILE A 313 16.81 -6.05 6.86
C ILE A 313 17.31 -7.47 6.51
N ILE A 314 17.83 -7.67 5.29
CA ILE A 314 18.32 -8.98 4.83
C ILE A 314 19.56 -9.41 5.64
N PHE A 315 20.52 -8.50 5.85
CA PHE A 315 21.73 -8.76 6.63
C PHE A 315 21.42 -8.99 8.13
N GLY A 316 20.30 -8.46 8.63
CA GLY A 316 19.80 -8.74 9.97
C GLY A 316 19.24 -10.17 10.16
N GLY A 317 19.13 -10.99 9.12
CA GLY A 317 18.87 -12.44 9.21
C GLY A 317 17.46 -12.86 9.65
N SER A 318 16.53 -11.92 9.79
CA SER A 318 15.19 -12.15 10.37
C SER A 318 14.07 -12.23 9.34
N CYS A 319 14.42 -12.58 8.10
CA CYS A 319 13.49 -12.69 6.98
C CYS A 319 13.28 -14.14 6.55
N ASN A 320 12.28 -14.37 5.72
CA ASN A 320 12.07 -15.62 5.01
C ASN A 320 12.83 -15.65 3.68
N LYS A 321 13.38 -16.80 3.31
CA LYS A 321 14.05 -17.06 2.02
C LYS A 321 13.22 -16.59 0.82
N TYR A 322 11.97 -17.00 0.70
CA TYR A 322 11.09 -16.64 -0.42
C TYR A 322 10.84 -15.13 -0.52
N VAL A 323 10.78 -14.43 0.61
CA VAL A 323 10.61 -12.96 0.64
C VAL A 323 11.91 -12.26 0.20
N ALA A 324 13.07 -12.76 0.62
CA ALA A 324 14.35 -12.25 0.13
C ALA A 324 14.50 -12.48 -1.38
N TYR A 325 14.14 -13.65 -1.89
CA TYR A 325 14.17 -13.92 -3.33
C TYR A 325 13.11 -13.14 -4.13
N ARG A 326 11.99 -12.75 -3.50
CA ARG A 326 11.04 -11.79 -4.09
C ARG A 326 11.69 -10.42 -4.31
N PHE A 327 12.46 -9.93 -3.34
CA PHE A 327 13.27 -8.72 -3.51
C PHE A 327 14.31 -8.89 -4.62
N VAL A 328 15.04 -10.01 -4.64
CA VAL A 328 16.01 -10.31 -5.70
C VAL A 328 15.35 -10.26 -7.10
N ALA A 329 14.16 -10.82 -7.25
CA ALA A 329 13.44 -10.82 -8.54
C ALA A 329 13.21 -9.42 -9.11
N VAL A 330 12.90 -8.45 -8.25
CA VAL A 330 12.80 -7.04 -8.64
C VAL A 330 14.18 -6.47 -8.98
N SER A 331 15.17 -6.77 -8.14
CA SER A 331 16.52 -6.23 -8.25
C SER A 331 17.31 -6.69 -9.48
N LEU A 332 16.88 -7.75 -10.15
CA LEU A 332 17.46 -8.22 -11.43
C LEU A 332 17.50 -7.13 -12.51
N GLN A 333 16.63 -6.12 -12.41
CA GLN A 333 16.61 -5.01 -13.37
C GLN A 333 17.90 -4.22 -13.46
N TRP A 334 18.55 -4.00 -12.32
CA TRP A 334 19.80 -3.25 -12.26
C TRP A 334 21.00 -4.12 -12.63
N LEU A 335 20.90 -5.44 -12.48
CA LEU A 335 21.99 -6.37 -12.81
C LEU A 335 22.09 -6.63 -14.32
N ILE A 336 20.96 -6.81 -15.00
CA ILE A 336 20.93 -7.20 -16.41
C ILE A 336 21.01 -5.98 -17.33
N SER A 337 20.41 -4.87 -16.92
CA SER A 337 20.37 -3.62 -17.69
C SER A 337 20.80 -2.43 -16.81
N PRO A 338 22.08 -2.34 -16.41
CA PRO A 338 22.57 -1.25 -15.58
C PRO A 338 22.50 0.08 -16.35
N SER A 339 22.04 1.13 -15.68
CA SER A 339 22.12 2.51 -16.19
C SER A 339 23.22 3.28 -15.44
N LEU A 340 23.68 4.40 -16.01
CA LEU A 340 24.65 5.28 -15.35
C LEU A 340 24.13 5.84 -14.02
N LEU A 341 22.81 5.97 -13.86
CA LEU A 341 22.17 6.47 -12.65
C LEU A 341 22.10 5.42 -11.54
N ASP A 342 22.20 4.14 -11.90
CA ASP A 342 21.96 3.01 -10.99
C ASP A 342 23.24 2.33 -10.51
N TYR A 343 24.42 2.89 -10.79
CA TYR A 343 25.69 2.24 -10.42
C TYR A 343 25.84 1.96 -8.91
N PRO A 344 25.45 2.86 -7.98
CA PRO A 344 25.45 2.55 -6.54
C PRO A 344 24.51 1.39 -6.19
N ILE A 345 23.32 1.37 -6.82
CA ILE A 345 22.31 0.33 -6.62
C ILE A 345 22.83 -1.03 -7.06
N TYR A 346 23.49 -1.09 -8.22
CA TYR A 346 24.08 -2.31 -8.74
C TYR A 346 25.02 -2.98 -7.72
N ARG A 347 25.93 -2.19 -7.12
CA ARG A 347 26.87 -2.71 -6.11
C ARG A 347 26.15 -3.23 -4.88
N THR A 348 25.19 -2.48 -4.35
CA THR A 348 24.41 -2.90 -3.18
C THR A 348 23.63 -4.19 -3.45
N VAL A 349 23.04 -4.34 -4.64
CA VAL A 349 22.31 -5.54 -5.05
C VAL A 349 23.26 -6.75 -5.18
N GLN A 350 24.47 -6.56 -5.72
CA GLN A 350 25.48 -7.62 -5.77
C GLN A 350 25.88 -8.10 -4.37
N ASP A 351 26.14 -7.18 -3.45
CA ASP A 351 26.46 -7.51 -2.05
C ASP A 351 25.33 -8.34 -1.41
N ILE A 352 24.07 -7.96 -1.62
CA ILE A 352 22.90 -8.69 -1.12
C ILE A 352 22.84 -10.10 -1.72
N LEU A 353 23.07 -10.24 -3.03
CA LEU A 353 23.03 -11.53 -3.70
C LEU A 353 24.09 -12.49 -3.19
N LEU A 354 25.32 -12.01 -2.99
CA LEU A 354 26.41 -12.82 -2.43
C LEU A 354 26.03 -13.30 -1.04
N HIS A 355 25.52 -12.40 -0.18
CA HIS A 355 25.11 -12.76 1.17
C HIS A 355 23.95 -13.78 1.20
N ILE A 356 22.94 -13.62 0.35
CA ILE A 356 21.82 -14.58 0.25
C ILE A 356 22.30 -15.97 -0.19
N ASN A 357 23.28 -16.04 -1.09
CA ASN A 357 23.83 -17.31 -1.56
C ASN A 357 24.69 -17.99 -0.50
N GLU A 358 25.34 -17.24 0.39
CA GLU A 358 26.10 -17.77 1.54
C GLU A 358 25.16 -18.30 2.65
N LEU A 359 23.94 -17.77 2.76
CA LEU A 359 22.92 -18.18 3.74
C LEU A 359 22.19 -19.47 3.31
N GLU A 360 22.83 -20.62 3.45
CA GLU A 360 22.26 -21.90 3.00
C GLU A 360 21.09 -22.44 3.85
N SER A 361 20.93 -22.05 5.13
CA SER A 361 19.86 -22.60 5.99
C SER A 361 19.29 -21.72 7.11
N ASP A 362 19.94 -20.61 7.49
CA ASP A 362 19.62 -19.89 8.73
C ASP A 362 18.60 -18.77 8.54
N TRP A 363 17.45 -19.09 7.94
CA TRP A 363 16.35 -18.15 7.78
C TRP A 363 15.44 -18.18 9.02
N ASN A 364 15.55 -17.17 9.88
CA ASN A 364 14.79 -17.10 11.13
C ASN A 364 13.76 -15.97 11.13
N ASP A 365 12.65 -16.19 10.43
CA ASP A 365 11.56 -15.23 10.39
C ASP A 365 10.77 -15.23 11.72
N LYS A 366 10.72 -14.07 12.38
CA LYS A 366 10.05 -13.88 13.68
C LYS A 366 8.64 -13.31 13.54
N THR A 367 7.99 -13.36 12.37
CA THR A 367 6.65 -12.77 12.13
C THR A 367 5.58 -13.34 13.07
N SER A 368 5.74 -14.56 13.59
CA SER A 368 4.86 -15.10 14.63
C SER A 368 4.82 -14.25 15.91
N SER A 369 5.95 -13.64 16.30
CA SER A 369 6.01 -12.73 17.45
C SER A 369 5.24 -11.44 17.19
N LEU A 370 5.25 -10.91 15.96
CA LEU A 370 4.46 -9.74 15.56
C LEU A 370 2.96 -10.02 15.69
N LEU A 371 2.50 -11.23 15.36
CA LEU A 371 1.09 -11.60 15.50
C LEU A 371 0.63 -11.70 16.95
N ASN A 372 1.56 -11.99 17.87
CA ASN A 372 1.27 -12.05 19.30
C ASN A 372 1.12 -10.64 19.90
N ASN A 373 1.65 -9.61 19.23
CA ASN A 373 1.60 -8.23 19.66
C ASN A 373 0.16 -7.69 19.70
N GLU A 374 -0.27 -7.19 20.87
CA GLU A 374 -1.63 -6.68 21.09
C GLU A 374 -1.95 -5.46 20.22
N TYR A 375 -0.99 -4.54 20.06
CA TYR A 375 -1.15 -3.34 19.24
C TYR A 375 -1.27 -3.72 17.76
N PHE A 376 -0.52 -4.72 17.30
CA PHE A 376 -0.63 -5.21 15.93
C PHE A 376 -1.99 -5.88 15.67
N LYS A 377 -2.56 -6.60 16.64
CA LYS A 377 -3.91 -7.17 16.50
C LYS A 377 -5.00 -6.09 16.33
N GLN A 378 -4.81 -4.93 16.97
CA GLN A 378 -5.73 -3.80 16.88
C GLN A 378 -5.56 -3.01 15.57
N PHE A 379 -4.31 -2.72 15.19
CA PHE A 379 -3.98 -1.82 14.08
C PHE A 379 -3.70 -2.53 12.75
N GLY A 380 -3.02 -3.67 12.78
CA GLY A 380 -2.61 -4.43 11.59
C GLY A 380 -3.78 -4.96 10.75
N ARG A 381 -5.02 -4.89 11.26
CA ARG A 381 -6.24 -5.23 10.51
C ARG A 381 -6.76 -4.09 9.62
N SER A 382 -6.32 -2.86 9.85
CA SER A 382 -6.84 -1.67 9.16
C SER A 382 -6.38 -1.58 7.70
N PHE A 383 -5.23 -2.17 7.38
CA PHE A 383 -4.67 -2.16 6.03
C PHE A 383 -4.77 -3.54 5.39
N PHE A 384 -5.47 -3.59 4.25
CA PHE A 384 -5.56 -4.82 3.45
C PHE A 384 -4.17 -5.33 3.04
N ASP A 385 -3.27 -4.45 2.59
CA ASP A 385 -1.94 -4.84 2.12
C ASP A 385 -1.02 -5.33 3.25
N VAL A 386 -1.11 -4.76 4.46
CA VAL A 386 -0.40 -5.31 5.64
C VAL A 386 -0.93 -6.70 5.96
N LYS A 387 -2.25 -6.88 6.02
CA LYS A 387 -2.85 -8.18 6.31
C LYS A 387 -2.46 -9.22 5.26
N PHE A 388 -2.56 -8.85 3.98
CA PHE A 388 -2.21 -9.71 2.86
C PHE A 388 -0.74 -10.12 2.91
N SER A 389 0.18 -9.18 3.10
CA SER A 389 1.63 -9.47 3.23
C SER A 389 1.93 -10.37 4.44
N VAL A 390 1.31 -10.11 5.59
CA VAL A 390 1.47 -10.93 6.81
C VAL A 390 1.02 -12.37 6.60
N ASP A 391 -0.12 -12.58 5.94
CA ASP A 391 -0.63 -13.93 5.65
C ASP A 391 0.26 -14.66 4.63
N LEU A 392 0.80 -13.95 3.63
CA LEU A 392 1.79 -14.50 2.71
C LEU A 392 3.10 -14.88 3.39
N VAL A 393 3.65 -14.02 4.24
CA VAL A 393 4.90 -14.30 4.97
C VAL A 393 4.73 -15.53 5.86
N LYS A 394 3.60 -15.65 6.57
CA LYS A 394 3.27 -16.87 7.32
C LYS A 394 3.22 -18.12 6.45
N MET A 395 2.59 -18.05 5.28
CA MET A 395 2.56 -19.18 4.35
C MET A 395 3.98 -19.53 3.87
N THR A 396 4.80 -18.53 3.54
CA THR A 396 6.20 -18.78 3.12
C THR A 396 7.02 -19.46 4.22
N ASN A 397 6.76 -19.16 5.50
CA ASN A 397 7.43 -19.86 6.62
C ASN A 397 7.05 -21.34 6.67
N SER A 398 5.79 -21.68 6.37
CA SER A 398 5.35 -23.08 6.30
C SER A 398 6.01 -23.86 5.15
N TRP A 399 6.27 -23.19 4.02
CA TRP A 399 6.90 -23.80 2.85
C TRP A 399 8.37 -24.16 3.07
N CYS A 400 9.08 -23.40 3.92
CA CYS A 400 10.43 -23.74 4.35
C CYS A 400 10.51 -25.08 5.10
N ILE A 401 9.44 -25.45 5.82
CA ILE A 401 9.36 -26.69 6.61
C ILE A 401 8.90 -27.87 5.74
N GLY A 402 8.01 -27.64 4.76
CA GLY A 402 7.48 -28.71 3.90
C GLY A 402 7.13 -28.26 2.48
N ARG A 403 7.90 -28.73 1.49
CA ARG A 403 7.73 -28.35 0.07
C ARG A 403 6.45 -28.88 -0.59
N GLU A 404 5.81 -29.89 -0.02
CA GLU A 404 4.54 -30.43 -0.53
C GLU A 404 3.40 -29.42 -0.43
N THR A 405 3.39 -28.62 0.63
CA THR A 405 2.41 -27.55 0.84
C THR A 405 2.56 -26.43 -0.19
N LEU A 406 3.79 -26.15 -0.64
CA LEU A 406 4.06 -25.21 -1.72
C LEU A 406 3.51 -25.73 -3.06
N VAL A 407 3.75 -27.01 -3.38
CA VAL A 407 3.25 -27.61 -4.62
C VAL A 407 1.73 -27.60 -4.67
N SER A 408 1.06 -27.98 -3.58
CA SER A 408 -0.41 -27.97 -3.51
C SER A 408 -0.98 -26.55 -3.61
N TRP A 409 -0.32 -25.57 -2.99
CA TRP A 409 -0.69 -24.16 -3.12
C TRP A 409 -0.55 -23.65 -4.56
N LEU A 410 0.57 -23.94 -5.24
CA LEU A 410 0.77 -23.57 -6.64
C LEU A 410 -0.25 -24.23 -7.58
N GLN A 411 -0.61 -25.48 -7.33
CA GLN A 411 -1.66 -26.17 -8.09
C GLN A 411 -3.03 -25.51 -7.91
N ASN A 412 -3.37 -25.15 -6.67
CA ASN A 412 -4.62 -24.44 -6.37
C ASN A 412 -4.65 -23.05 -7.01
N LEU A 413 -3.52 -22.34 -6.98
CA LEU A 413 -3.41 -21.03 -7.61
C LEU A 413 -3.51 -21.11 -9.15
N LYS A 414 -2.94 -22.15 -9.77
CA LYS A 414 -3.09 -22.38 -11.21
C LYS A 414 -4.56 -22.61 -11.61
N LYS A 415 -5.31 -23.33 -10.77
CA LYS A 415 -6.75 -23.58 -10.94
C LYS A 415 -7.63 -22.37 -10.60
N SER A 416 -7.12 -21.42 -9.81
CA SER A 416 -7.91 -20.25 -9.42
C SER A 416 -8.14 -19.31 -10.61
N ASN A 417 -9.34 -18.71 -10.64
CA ASN A 417 -9.76 -17.73 -11.63
C ASN A 417 -9.73 -16.29 -11.09
N HIS A 418 -9.20 -16.06 -9.88
CA HIS A 418 -9.13 -14.74 -9.26
C HIS A 418 -7.98 -13.91 -9.87
N GLN A 419 -8.30 -13.12 -10.89
CA GLN A 419 -7.34 -12.38 -11.69
C GLN A 419 -6.55 -11.34 -10.87
N GLY A 420 -7.23 -10.53 -10.05
CA GLY A 420 -6.58 -9.46 -9.28
C GLY A 420 -5.59 -9.97 -8.22
N THR A 421 -5.95 -11.02 -7.47
CA THR A 421 -5.05 -11.60 -6.46
C THR A 421 -3.84 -12.27 -7.10
N ASN A 422 -4.04 -12.94 -8.25
CA ASN A 422 -2.94 -13.62 -8.93
C ASN A 422 -1.92 -12.60 -9.50
N LEU A 423 -2.37 -11.42 -9.94
CA LEU A 423 -1.48 -10.33 -10.35
C LEU A 423 -0.63 -9.82 -9.17
N ASN A 424 -1.20 -9.63 -7.98
CA ASN A 424 -0.43 -9.20 -6.80
C ASN A 424 0.64 -10.22 -6.38
N LEU A 425 0.49 -11.49 -6.77
CA LEU A 425 1.42 -12.57 -6.42
C LEU A 425 2.56 -12.76 -7.42
N HIS A 426 2.57 -12.06 -8.58
CA HIS A 426 3.56 -12.30 -9.62
C HIS A 426 5.00 -12.16 -9.12
N LEU A 427 5.31 -11.13 -8.32
CA LEU A 427 6.64 -10.92 -7.74
C LEU A 427 7.04 -12.04 -6.77
N LEU A 428 6.09 -12.54 -5.97
CA LEU A 428 6.36 -13.66 -5.07
C LEU A 428 6.64 -14.95 -5.86
N ILE A 429 5.85 -15.23 -6.89
CA ILE A 429 6.04 -16.41 -7.77
C ILE A 429 7.39 -16.31 -8.51
N SER A 430 7.77 -15.11 -8.96
CA SER A 430 9.10 -14.83 -9.49
C SER A 430 10.21 -15.14 -8.47
N GLY A 431 10.04 -14.73 -7.22
CA GLY A 431 10.96 -15.09 -6.13
C GLY A 431 11.04 -16.61 -5.89
N ILE A 432 9.92 -17.31 -5.88
CA ILE A 432 9.87 -18.78 -5.73
C ILE A 432 10.63 -19.46 -6.88
N LEU A 433 10.41 -19.00 -8.11
CA LEU A 433 11.12 -19.52 -9.30
C LEU A 433 12.63 -19.29 -9.19
N LEU A 434 13.07 -18.18 -8.60
CA LEU A 434 14.49 -17.92 -8.36
C LEU A 434 15.10 -18.82 -7.28
N CYS A 435 14.35 -19.08 -6.22
CA CYS A 435 14.80 -19.85 -5.05
C CYS A 435 14.85 -21.37 -5.29
N GLU A 436 13.88 -21.92 -6.03
CA GLU A 436 13.69 -23.37 -6.13
C GLU A 436 14.47 -24.01 -7.28
N ALA A 437 14.94 -25.24 -7.04
CA ALA A 437 15.66 -26.07 -8.02
C ALA A 437 14.82 -27.26 -8.54
N ASN A 438 13.67 -27.54 -7.92
CA ASN A 438 12.82 -28.66 -8.30
C ASN A 438 12.07 -28.35 -9.61
N LYS A 439 12.24 -29.24 -10.60
CA LYS A 439 11.62 -29.14 -11.92
C LYS A 439 10.09 -28.98 -11.86
N SER A 440 9.40 -29.71 -10.98
CA SER A 440 7.94 -29.63 -10.87
C SER A 440 7.49 -28.23 -10.43
N ILE A 441 8.15 -27.65 -9.42
CA ILE A 441 7.84 -26.30 -8.93
C ILE A 441 8.12 -25.27 -10.03
N ILE A 442 9.25 -25.39 -10.73
CA ILE A 442 9.63 -24.53 -11.85
C ILE A 442 8.54 -24.53 -12.93
N GLU A 443 8.07 -25.71 -13.36
CA GLU A 443 7.03 -25.83 -14.38
C GLU A 443 5.68 -25.23 -13.95
N HIS A 444 5.30 -25.39 -12.67
CA HIS A 444 4.08 -24.77 -12.13
C HIS A 444 4.20 -23.24 -12.08
N CYS A 445 5.32 -22.70 -11.59
CA CYS A 445 5.58 -21.26 -11.56
C CYS A 445 5.58 -20.64 -12.96
N LEU A 446 6.29 -21.25 -13.92
CA LEU A 446 6.31 -20.79 -15.31
C LEU A 446 4.91 -20.81 -15.93
N GLY A 447 4.14 -21.88 -15.70
CA GLY A 447 2.77 -21.98 -16.19
C GLY A 447 1.84 -20.89 -15.63
N ILE A 448 2.00 -20.53 -14.35
CA ILE A 448 1.23 -19.44 -13.73
C ILE A 448 1.66 -18.07 -14.29
N LEU A 449 2.97 -17.81 -14.38
CA LEU A 449 3.49 -16.53 -14.89
C LEU A 449 3.09 -16.30 -16.35
N LEU A 450 3.02 -17.35 -17.17
CA LEU A 450 2.50 -17.26 -18.54
C LEU A 450 1.00 -16.96 -18.58
N LYS A 451 0.19 -17.59 -17.72
CA LYS A 451 -1.25 -17.26 -17.59
C LYS A 451 -1.44 -15.80 -17.16
N LEU A 452 -0.56 -15.27 -16.31
CA LEU A 452 -0.56 -13.87 -15.90
C LEU A 452 -0.11 -12.93 -17.03
N LEU A 453 0.85 -13.35 -17.86
CA LEU A 453 1.32 -12.60 -19.01
C LEU A 453 0.22 -12.37 -20.06
N GLU A 454 -0.64 -13.37 -20.27
CA GLU A 454 -1.82 -13.25 -21.14
C GLU A 454 -2.77 -12.15 -20.66
N GLN A 455 -2.81 -11.88 -19.35
CA GLN A 455 -3.69 -10.90 -18.71
C GLN A 455 -3.05 -9.51 -18.63
N ASN A 456 -1.77 -9.44 -18.23
CA ASN A 456 -1.03 -8.20 -18.12
C ASN A 456 0.33 -8.30 -18.81
N LYS A 457 0.43 -7.61 -19.95
CA LYS A 457 1.63 -7.58 -20.80
C LYS A 457 2.81 -6.86 -20.14
N ASP A 458 2.58 -6.04 -19.11
CA ASP A 458 3.65 -5.27 -18.45
C ASP A 458 4.64 -6.14 -17.68
N ILE A 459 4.20 -7.32 -17.23
CA ILE A 459 5.03 -8.30 -16.53
C ILE A 459 6.09 -8.92 -17.47
N SER A 460 5.93 -8.78 -18.78
CA SER A 460 6.78 -9.42 -19.79
C SER A 460 8.28 -9.11 -19.64
N PHE A 461 8.63 -7.84 -19.40
CA PHE A 461 10.03 -7.42 -19.31
C PHE A 461 10.69 -7.86 -17.98
N PRO A 462 10.08 -7.68 -16.80
CA PRO A 462 10.56 -8.29 -15.56
C PRO A 462 10.73 -9.82 -15.66
N PHE A 463 9.78 -10.49 -16.31
CA PHE A 463 9.84 -11.95 -16.48
C PHE A 463 10.98 -12.38 -17.42
N LEU A 464 11.24 -11.63 -18.49
CA LEU A 464 12.37 -11.89 -19.39
C LEU A 464 13.71 -11.84 -18.64
N ARG A 465 13.89 -10.80 -17.83
CA ARG A 465 15.09 -10.63 -17.00
C ARG A 465 15.27 -11.80 -16.03
N LEU A 466 14.19 -12.26 -15.41
CA LEU A 466 14.22 -13.43 -14.55
C LEU A 466 14.65 -14.70 -15.29
N LEU A 467 14.11 -14.96 -16.48
CA LEU A 467 14.49 -16.14 -17.26
C LEU A 467 15.95 -16.05 -17.72
N PHE A 468 16.43 -14.87 -18.08
CA PHE A 468 17.83 -14.69 -18.48
C PHE A 468 18.79 -14.99 -17.33
N TYR A 469 18.48 -14.47 -16.14
CA TYR A 469 19.27 -14.75 -14.94
C TYR A 469 19.31 -16.25 -14.64
N LYS A 470 18.16 -16.93 -14.69
CA LYS A 470 18.11 -18.38 -14.46
C LYS A 470 18.82 -19.18 -15.53
N LEU A 471 18.66 -18.82 -16.79
CA LEU A 471 19.31 -19.49 -17.91
C LEU A 471 20.84 -19.39 -17.80
N ALA A 472 21.37 -18.25 -17.36
CA ALA A 472 22.80 -18.05 -17.19
C ALA A 472 23.41 -18.90 -16.06
N GLN A 473 22.62 -19.24 -15.04
CA GLN A 473 23.08 -20.02 -13.88
C GLN A 473 22.82 -21.52 -14.00
N GLU A 474 21.82 -21.92 -14.79
CA GLU A 474 21.40 -23.31 -14.87
C GLU A 474 22.42 -24.16 -15.62
N THR A 475 22.84 -25.28 -15.04
CA THR A 475 23.76 -26.25 -15.66
C THR A 475 23.04 -27.48 -16.19
N ASP A 476 21.82 -27.75 -15.73
CA ASP A 476 21.01 -28.90 -16.17
C ASP A 476 20.38 -28.65 -17.56
N PRO A 477 20.74 -29.41 -18.60
CA PRO A 477 20.19 -29.25 -19.95
C PRO A 477 18.67 -29.38 -20.01
N ALA A 478 18.06 -30.22 -19.15
CA ALA A 478 16.62 -30.41 -19.14
C ALA A 478 15.88 -29.15 -18.68
N LYS A 479 16.41 -28.45 -17.67
CA LYS A 479 15.85 -27.18 -17.17
C LYS A 479 16.17 -26.01 -18.10
N GLN A 480 17.39 -25.95 -18.65
CA GLN A 480 17.75 -24.97 -19.68
C GLN A 480 16.77 -25.04 -20.85
N LYS A 481 16.45 -26.24 -21.34
CA LYS A 481 15.44 -26.45 -22.39
C LYS A 481 14.08 -25.86 -22.00
N VAL A 482 13.62 -26.08 -20.75
CA VAL A 482 12.35 -25.51 -20.26
C VAL A 482 12.37 -23.99 -20.30
N TYR A 483 13.44 -23.33 -19.83
CA TYR A 483 13.54 -21.87 -19.88
C TYR A 483 13.58 -21.35 -21.32
N LEU A 484 14.41 -21.96 -22.19
CA LEU A 484 14.54 -21.58 -23.60
C LEU A 484 13.20 -21.65 -24.33
N LEU A 485 12.44 -22.73 -24.17
CA LEU A 485 11.13 -22.91 -24.81
C LEU A 485 10.08 -21.87 -24.36
N ASN A 486 10.29 -21.20 -23.23
CA ASN A 486 9.40 -20.15 -22.75
C ASN A 486 9.86 -18.73 -23.13
N LEU A 487 11.11 -18.52 -23.59
CA LEU A 487 11.59 -17.20 -24.03
C LEU A 487 10.75 -16.59 -25.17
N PRO A 488 10.43 -17.32 -26.26
CA PRO A 488 9.64 -16.77 -27.36
C PRO A 488 8.27 -16.25 -26.91
N LYS A 489 7.70 -16.85 -25.85
CA LYS A 489 6.40 -16.43 -25.29
C LYS A 489 6.43 -15.02 -24.70
N LEU A 490 7.61 -14.47 -24.43
CA LEU A 490 7.81 -13.12 -23.91
C LEU A 490 7.97 -12.06 -25.02
N ALA A 491 7.92 -12.44 -26.29
CA ALA A 491 7.99 -11.53 -27.44
C ALA A 491 6.70 -10.71 -27.66
N VAL A 492 5.84 -10.60 -26.65
CA VAL A 492 4.58 -9.83 -26.70
C VAL A 492 4.84 -8.32 -26.78
N LYS A 493 5.93 -7.86 -26.16
CA LYS A 493 6.39 -6.47 -26.19
C LYS A 493 7.54 -6.30 -27.20
N LYS A 494 7.51 -5.21 -27.97
CA LYS A 494 8.46 -4.98 -29.08
C LYS A 494 9.89 -4.84 -28.55
N GLU A 495 10.02 -4.30 -27.35
CA GLU A 495 11.26 -4.02 -26.63
C GLU A 495 11.98 -5.31 -26.23
N ASN A 496 11.25 -6.42 -26.07
CA ASN A 496 11.83 -7.71 -25.69
C ASN A 496 12.46 -8.46 -26.87
N ILE A 497 12.01 -8.17 -28.10
CA ILE A 497 12.40 -8.92 -29.30
C ILE A 497 13.92 -8.90 -29.52
N PRO A 498 14.62 -7.75 -29.47
CA PRO A 498 16.07 -7.72 -29.68
C PRO A 498 16.85 -8.55 -28.65
N LEU A 499 16.40 -8.55 -27.39
CA LEU A 499 17.03 -9.31 -26.31
C LEU A 499 16.85 -10.82 -26.50
N ILE A 500 15.64 -11.27 -26.86
CA ILE A 500 15.35 -12.68 -27.15
C ILE A 500 16.15 -13.15 -28.37
N VAL A 501 16.14 -12.37 -29.45
CA VAL A 501 16.91 -12.66 -30.67
C VAL A 501 18.40 -12.73 -30.37
N GLY A 502 18.94 -11.82 -29.55
CA GLY A 502 20.35 -11.85 -29.15
C GLY A 502 20.80 -13.16 -28.50
N ILE A 503 19.95 -13.76 -27.66
CA ILE A 503 20.21 -15.09 -27.08
C ILE A 503 20.08 -16.19 -28.13
N ILE A 504 19.07 -16.14 -29.00
CA ILE A 504 18.89 -17.16 -30.02
C ILE A 504 20.08 -17.14 -31.01
N GLU A 505 20.57 -15.97 -31.38
CA GLU A 505 21.77 -15.81 -32.22
C GLU A 505 23.06 -16.24 -31.49
N SER A 506 23.18 -16.01 -30.19
CA SER A 506 24.33 -16.52 -29.42
C SER A 506 24.35 -18.06 -29.37
N LEU A 507 23.17 -18.69 -29.26
CA LEU A 507 23.01 -20.14 -29.39
C LEU A 507 23.34 -20.62 -30.81
N LYS A 508 22.94 -19.87 -31.85
CA LYS A 508 23.25 -20.17 -33.26
C LYS A 508 24.74 -20.15 -33.55
N ASN A 509 25.48 -19.23 -32.93
CA ASN A 509 26.93 -19.10 -33.08
C ASN A 509 27.72 -20.17 -32.29
N GLY A 510 27.04 -20.99 -31.48
CA GLY A 510 27.65 -22.14 -30.83
C GLY A 510 28.13 -23.19 -31.84
N LYS A 511 29.26 -23.85 -31.56
CA LYS A 511 29.89 -24.85 -32.46
C LYS A 511 29.09 -26.15 -32.65
N SER A 512 27.87 -26.25 -32.11
CA SER A 512 27.10 -27.49 -32.08
C SER A 512 25.88 -27.41 -32.99
N ASN A 513 25.86 -28.24 -34.03
CA ASN A 513 24.72 -28.37 -34.94
C ASN A 513 23.46 -28.94 -34.27
N ILE A 514 23.61 -29.56 -33.08
CA ILE A 514 22.54 -30.16 -32.26
C ILE A 514 21.50 -29.11 -31.81
N MET A 515 21.86 -27.82 -31.74
CA MET A 515 20.96 -26.76 -31.28
C MET A 515 20.10 -26.17 -32.41
N LYS A 516 20.42 -26.44 -33.68
CA LYS A 516 19.70 -25.91 -34.85
C LYS A 516 18.20 -26.29 -34.88
N PRO A 517 17.79 -27.54 -34.58
CA PRO A 517 16.36 -27.91 -34.49
C PRO A 517 15.61 -27.07 -33.46
N LEU A 518 16.21 -26.88 -32.27
CA LEU A 518 15.64 -26.06 -31.20
C LEU A 518 15.53 -24.59 -31.62
N ILE A 519 16.55 -24.03 -32.25
CA ILE A 519 16.55 -22.64 -32.73
C ILE A 519 15.42 -22.40 -33.73
N ILE A 520 15.20 -23.32 -34.68
CA ILE A 520 14.06 -23.25 -35.61
C ILE A 520 12.74 -23.21 -34.83
N GLN A 521 12.57 -24.08 -33.83
CA GLN A 521 11.38 -24.12 -32.99
C GLN A 521 11.18 -22.82 -32.20
N LEU A 522 12.24 -22.21 -31.67
CA LEU A 522 12.19 -20.94 -30.95
C LEU A 522 11.73 -19.81 -31.86
N TYR A 523 12.34 -19.66 -33.04
CA TYR A 523 11.95 -18.64 -34.02
C TYR A 523 10.53 -18.86 -34.54
N LEU A 524 10.12 -20.10 -34.77
CA LEU A 524 8.75 -20.44 -35.18
C LEU A 524 7.74 -20.03 -34.10
N THR A 525 8.03 -20.30 -32.83
CA THR A 525 7.17 -19.91 -31.70
C THR A 525 7.10 -18.39 -31.56
N MET A 526 8.23 -17.70 -31.79
CA MET A 526 8.30 -16.23 -31.73
C MET A 526 7.48 -15.59 -32.86
N TRP A 527 7.55 -16.13 -34.08
CA TRP A 527 6.77 -15.67 -35.23
C TRP A 527 5.27 -15.81 -35.03
N LYS A 528 4.83 -16.89 -34.36
CA LYS A 528 3.41 -17.07 -34.00
C LYS A 528 2.88 -15.99 -33.06
N ILE A 529 3.75 -15.30 -32.33
CA ILE A 529 3.38 -14.24 -31.38
C ILE A 529 3.52 -12.86 -32.00
N ASP A 530 4.61 -12.60 -32.73
CA ASP A 530 4.83 -11.35 -33.44
C ASP A 530 5.33 -11.60 -34.87
N GLY A 531 4.47 -11.27 -35.85
CA GLY A 531 4.73 -11.50 -37.28
C GLY A 531 5.99 -10.82 -37.80
N ARG A 532 6.46 -9.73 -37.17
CA ARG A 532 7.68 -9.02 -37.60
C ARG A 532 8.93 -9.87 -37.43
N THR A 533 8.87 -10.92 -36.64
CA THR A 533 10.00 -11.83 -36.40
C THR A 533 10.17 -12.90 -37.48
N TYR A 534 9.28 -12.95 -38.47
CA TYR A 534 9.38 -13.86 -39.62
C TYR A 534 10.74 -13.80 -40.32
N LEU A 535 11.30 -12.60 -40.47
CA LEU A 535 12.58 -12.36 -41.13
C LEU A 535 13.75 -13.18 -40.55
N TYR A 536 13.73 -13.44 -39.23
CA TYR A 536 14.75 -14.28 -38.59
C TYR A 536 14.58 -15.76 -38.93
N LEU A 537 13.33 -16.25 -38.91
CA LEU A 537 12.99 -17.61 -39.29
C LEU A 537 13.28 -17.87 -40.79
N HIS A 538 12.90 -16.92 -41.65
CA HIS A 538 13.14 -16.97 -43.08
C HIS A 538 14.64 -17.09 -43.40
N LYS A 539 15.47 -16.25 -42.77
CA LYS A 539 16.93 -16.29 -42.94
C LYS A 539 17.49 -17.66 -42.55
N LEU A 540 17.07 -18.19 -41.40
CA LEU A 540 17.55 -19.48 -40.90
C LEU A 540 17.16 -20.67 -41.81
N LEU A 541 15.95 -20.65 -42.38
CA LEU A 541 15.48 -21.72 -43.28
C LEU A 541 16.19 -21.70 -44.65
N HIS A 542 16.64 -20.52 -45.09
CA HIS A 542 17.34 -20.35 -46.36
C HIS A 542 18.85 -20.57 -46.26
N ASP A 543 19.45 -20.30 -45.10
CA ASP A 543 20.85 -20.61 -44.81
C ASP A 543 21.14 -22.10 -45.12
N LYS A 544 22.28 -22.38 -45.76
CA LYS A 544 22.74 -23.76 -45.97
C LYS A 544 23.15 -24.32 -44.61
N LEU A 545 22.40 -25.28 -44.10
CA LEU A 545 22.69 -25.93 -42.82
C LEU A 545 23.53 -27.17 -43.12
N ASP A 546 24.79 -27.17 -42.68
CA ASP A 546 25.84 -28.11 -43.13
C ASP A 546 25.63 -29.62 -42.82
N ASP A 547 24.52 -30.04 -42.22
CA ASP A 547 24.28 -31.45 -41.87
C ASP A 547 22.93 -31.95 -42.42
N ALA A 548 22.91 -32.36 -43.69
CA ALA A 548 21.75 -33.02 -44.32
C ALA A 548 21.41 -34.40 -43.70
N ASN A 549 22.27 -34.92 -42.81
CA ASN A 549 22.14 -36.23 -42.16
C ASN A 549 21.35 -36.20 -40.85
N ASP A 550 20.99 -35.01 -40.34
CA ASP A 550 20.30 -34.89 -39.06
C ASP A 550 18.77 -34.96 -39.24
N LEU A 551 18.18 -36.08 -38.78
CA LEU A 551 16.74 -36.33 -38.82
C LEU A 551 15.97 -35.27 -38.03
N GLU A 552 16.45 -34.85 -36.86
CA GLU A 552 15.77 -33.88 -36.00
C GLU A 552 15.75 -32.49 -36.65
N LEU A 553 16.83 -32.15 -37.35
CA LEU A 553 16.93 -30.91 -38.11
C LEU A 553 15.96 -30.87 -39.28
N ASN A 554 15.94 -31.93 -40.08
CA ASN A 554 15.02 -32.04 -41.23
C ASN A 554 13.56 -32.09 -40.78
N LEU A 555 13.27 -32.78 -39.67
CA LEU A 555 11.94 -32.79 -39.06
C LEU A 555 11.50 -31.40 -38.60
N SER A 556 12.39 -30.67 -37.91
CA SER A 556 12.10 -29.32 -37.42
C SER A 556 11.90 -28.32 -38.56
N ARG A 557 12.68 -28.45 -39.65
CA ARG A 557 12.47 -27.68 -40.90
C ARG A 557 11.10 -28.00 -41.48
N ALA A 558 10.78 -29.27 -41.71
CA ALA A 558 9.51 -29.69 -42.29
C ALA A 558 8.30 -29.16 -41.47
N LEU A 559 8.35 -29.28 -40.14
CA LEU A 559 7.31 -28.75 -39.24
C LEU A 559 7.18 -27.22 -39.35
N ALA A 560 8.29 -26.49 -39.40
CA ALA A 560 8.26 -25.04 -39.58
C ALA A 560 7.67 -24.65 -40.94
N LEU A 561 8.07 -25.31 -42.03
CA LEU A 561 7.54 -25.08 -43.38
C LEU A 561 6.03 -25.31 -43.42
N ARG A 562 5.54 -26.41 -42.84
CA ARG A 562 4.11 -26.72 -42.75
C ARG A 562 3.35 -25.63 -42.00
N GLU A 563 3.84 -25.21 -40.84
CA GLU A 563 3.19 -24.16 -40.06
C GLU A 563 3.18 -22.81 -40.77
N ILE A 564 4.26 -22.45 -41.50
CA ILE A 564 4.30 -21.24 -42.33
C ILE A 564 3.22 -21.30 -43.42
N CYS A 565 3.18 -22.41 -44.16
CA CYS A 565 2.22 -22.60 -45.25
C CYS A 565 0.78 -22.65 -44.74
N ARG A 566 0.54 -23.13 -43.53
CA ARG A 566 -0.80 -23.20 -42.92
C ARG A 566 -1.27 -21.84 -42.38
N LEU A 567 -0.42 -21.11 -41.68
CA LEU A 567 -0.81 -19.87 -40.98
C LEU A 567 -0.78 -18.63 -41.89
N ALA A 568 0.13 -18.59 -42.87
CA ALA A 568 0.33 -17.43 -43.73
C ALA A 568 0.63 -17.81 -45.19
N PRO A 569 -0.21 -18.63 -45.85
CA PRO A 569 0.05 -19.14 -47.20
C PRO A 569 0.27 -18.02 -48.23
N HIS A 570 -0.57 -16.99 -48.24
CA HIS A 570 -0.48 -15.92 -49.23
C HIS A 570 0.69 -14.95 -48.99
N LEU A 571 1.09 -14.77 -47.73
CA LEU A 571 2.13 -13.81 -47.34
C LEU A 571 3.54 -14.38 -47.47
N HIS A 572 3.73 -15.64 -47.10
CA HIS A 572 5.05 -16.25 -46.96
C HIS A 572 5.19 -17.57 -47.71
N GLY A 573 4.10 -18.12 -48.25
CA GLY A 573 4.12 -19.43 -48.91
C GLY A 573 5.01 -19.47 -50.14
N LYS A 574 5.00 -18.41 -50.96
CA LYS A 574 5.82 -18.33 -52.18
C LYS A 574 7.33 -18.28 -51.88
N ASP A 575 7.72 -17.56 -50.84
CA ASP A 575 9.12 -17.38 -50.44
C ASP A 575 9.76 -18.71 -50.02
N VAL A 576 8.94 -19.62 -49.50
CA VAL A 576 9.38 -20.85 -48.85
C VAL A 576 9.43 -22.06 -49.80
N ILE A 577 8.89 -21.95 -51.02
CA ILE A 577 8.84 -23.02 -52.03
C ILE A 577 10.24 -23.57 -52.35
N SER A 578 11.22 -22.68 -52.50
CA SER A 578 12.60 -23.08 -52.80
C SER A 578 13.20 -23.95 -51.69
N VAL A 579 12.82 -23.69 -50.43
CA VAL A 579 13.25 -24.47 -49.27
C VAL A 579 12.49 -25.79 -49.17
N VAL A 580 11.19 -25.81 -49.47
CA VAL A 580 10.37 -27.03 -49.54
C VAL A 580 10.96 -28.02 -50.55
N SER A 581 11.26 -27.56 -51.77
CA SER A 581 11.89 -28.40 -52.80
C SER A 581 13.26 -28.92 -52.35
N ARG A 582 14.07 -28.07 -51.70
CA ARG A 582 15.38 -28.46 -51.16
C ARG A 582 15.27 -29.56 -50.09
N VAL A 583 14.37 -29.41 -49.12
CA VAL A 583 14.16 -30.40 -48.05
C VAL A 583 13.71 -31.74 -48.63
N LEU A 584 12.80 -31.74 -49.61
CA LEU A 584 12.35 -32.97 -50.27
C LEU A 584 13.49 -33.68 -50.99
N ASN A 585 14.32 -32.95 -51.73
CA ASN A 585 15.47 -33.52 -52.44
C ASN A 585 16.53 -34.04 -51.46
N GLU A 586 16.81 -33.32 -50.37
CA GLU A 586 17.74 -33.76 -49.30
C GLU A 586 17.23 -35.01 -48.56
N CYS A 587 15.90 -35.21 -48.51
CA CYS A 587 15.28 -36.36 -47.85
C CYS A 587 15.05 -37.57 -48.79
N ALA A 588 15.04 -37.37 -50.11
CA ALA A 588 14.74 -38.40 -51.10
C ALA A 588 15.78 -39.54 -51.16
N ASP A 589 17.04 -39.22 -50.85
CA ASP A 589 18.15 -40.18 -50.99
C ASP A 589 18.24 -41.23 -49.85
N ARG A 590 17.39 -41.17 -48.80
CA ARG A 590 17.66 -41.89 -47.54
C ARG A 590 16.45 -42.51 -46.85
N SER A 591 16.59 -43.78 -46.47
CA SER A 591 15.53 -44.64 -45.90
C SER A 591 14.93 -44.17 -44.57
N MET A 592 15.63 -43.33 -43.78
CA MET A 592 15.15 -42.84 -42.48
C MET A 592 14.46 -41.46 -42.51
N ASN A 593 14.39 -40.78 -43.67
CA ASN A 593 13.84 -39.42 -43.79
C ASN A 593 12.39 -39.36 -44.33
N GLY A 594 11.64 -40.47 -44.27
CA GLY A 594 10.26 -40.52 -44.77
C GLY A 594 9.29 -39.57 -44.05
N LEU A 595 9.46 -39.37 -42.74
CA LEU A 595 8.58 -38.51 -41.94
C LEU A 595 8.74 -37.01 -42.26
N PRO A 596 9.97 -36.43 -42.30
CA PRO A 596 10.17 -35.06 -42.81
C PRO A 596 9.60 -34.84 -44.22
N SER A 597 9.76 -35.80 -45.13
CA SER A 597 9.20 -35.72 -46.49
C SER A 597 7.67 -35.67 -46.48
N ALA A 598 7.02 -36.52 -45.69
CA ALA A 598 5.56 -36.52 -45.56
C ALA A 598 5.02 -35.18 -45.04
N ILE A 599 5.63 -34.63 -43.98
CA ILE A 599 5.25 -33.32 -43.41
C ILE A 599 5.51 -32.19 -44.40
N THR A 600 6.57 -32.29 -45.20
CA THR A 600 6.88 -31.29 -46.24
C THR A 600 5.87 -31.35 -47.39
N ILE A 601 5.36 -32.54 -47.74
CA ILE A 601 4.25 -32.70 -48.70
C ILE A 601 2.96 -32.11 -48.12
N GLU A 602 2.69 -32.27 -46.82
CA GLU A 602 1.55 -31.57 -46.16
C GLU A 602 1.65 -30.05 -46.34
N ALA A 603 2.86 -29.46 -46.26
CA ALA A 603 3.05 -28.04 -46.53
C ALA A 603 2.64 -27.66 -47.97
N ILE A 604 2.98 -28.48 -48.98
CA ILE A 604 2.56 -28.27 -50.38
C ILE A 604 1.03 -28.37 -50.50
N ILE A 605 0.41 -29.34 -49.82
CA ILE A 605 -1.05 -29.50 -49.80
C ILE A 605 -1.72 -28.23 -49.27
N GLU A 606 -1.21 -27.65 -48.17
CA GLU A 606 -1.74 -26.40 -47.62
C GLU A 606 -1.59 -25.22 -48.61
N LEU A 607 -0.47 -25.13 -49.34
CA LEU A 607 -0.29 -24.11 -50.38
C LEU A 607 -1.23 -24.29 -51.58
N CYS A 608 -1.53 -25.53 -51.96
CA CYS A 608 -2.47 -25.84 -53.03
C CYS A 608 -3.92 -25.52 -52.62
N LYS A 609 -4.30 -25.87 -51.39
CA LYS A 609 -5.60 -25.49 -50.80
C LYS A 609 -5.79 -23.97 -50.77
N ALA A 610 -4.73 -23.23 -50.51
CA ALA A 610 -4.72 -21.78 -50.53
C ALA A 610 -4.57 -21.17 -51.94
N HIS A 611 -4.54 -21.99 -53.01
CA HIS A 611 -4.33 -21.55 -54.40
C HIS A 611 -3.07 -20.71 -54.62
N VAL A 612 -2.03 -20.92 -53.80
CA VAL A 612 -0.72 -20.24 -53.94
C VAL A 612 0.15 -20.95 -54.99
N ILE A 613 -0.02 -22.27 -55.11
CA ILE A 613 0.66 -23.15 -56.06
C ILE A 613 -0.41 -23.98 -56.77
N ASP A 614 -0.20 -24.23 -58.06
CA ASP A 614 -0.98 -25.20 -58.83
C ASP A 614 -0.09 -26.38 -59.24
N ILE A 615 -0.50 -27.60 -58.89
CA ILE A 615 0.19 -28.84 -59.28
C ILE A 615 -0.27 -29.28 -60.69
N SER A 616 -1.48 -28.89 -61.09
CA SER A 616 -1.96 -29.06 -62.45
C SER A 616 -1.50 -27.87 -63.29
N GLY A 617 -0.21 -27.88 -63.67
CA GLY A 617 0.39 -26.81 -64.48
C GLY A 617 -0.54 -26.32 -65.59
N ARG A 618 -1.09 -25.11 -65.39
CA ARG A 618 -1.78 -24.28 -66.38
C ARG A 618 -1.12 -22.91 -66.41
#